data_AF-A0A7W0RSD1-F1
#
_entry.id   AF-A0A7W0RSD1-F1
#
_cell.length_a   1.000
_cell.length_b   1.000
_cell.length_c   1.000
_cell.angle_alpha   90.00
_cell.angle_beta   90.00
_cell.angle_gamma   90.00
#
_symmetry.space_group_name_H-M   'P 1'
#
loop_
_entity.id
_entity.type
_entity.pdbx_description
1 polymer ?
#
loop_
_entity_poly.entity_id
_entity_poly.type
_entity_poly.pdbx_seq_one_letter_code
_entity_poly.pdbx_strand_id
1 'polypeptide(L)'
;KQLKPDEVAGGTFTITNPGVFGGLFGTPIINQPQVAILGVGTIEKRAKVITGPDGDDVIAIRQMAYFALSFDHRIIDGADAERFLGRVKQLLEAGQFSV
;
A
#
# COMPACT_ATOMS: atom_id res chain seq x y z
N LYS A 1 -15.91 -6.90 -23.05
CA LYS A 1 -14.59 -7.36 -23.54
C LYS A 1 -14.19 -8.58 -22.71
N GLN A 2 -13.78 -9.68 -23.34
CA GLN A 2 -13.20 -10.83 -22.63
C GLN A 2 -11.68 -10.71 -22.68
N LEU A 3 -11.03 -11.01 -21.56
CA LEU A 3 -9.58 -11.06 -21.47
C LEU A 3 -9.07 -12.35 -22.10
N LYS A 4 -7.94 -12.27 -22.81
CA LYS A 4 -7.19 -13.44 -23.25
C LYS A 4 -6.38 -14.01 -22.07
N PRO A 5 -6.13 -15.33 -22.03
CA PRO A 5 -5.30 -15.94 -20.99
C PRO A 5 -3.93 -15.27 -20.81
N ASP A 6 -3.31 -14.85 -21.91
CA ASP A 6 -1.99 -14.20 -21.88
C ASP A 6 -2.02 -12.81 -21.22
N GLU A 7 -3.17 -12.14 -21.18
CA GLU A 7 -3.33 -10.83 -20.53
C GLU A 7 -3.40 -10.92 -19.00
N VAL A 8 -3.60 -12.13 -18.44
CA VAL A 8 -3.65 -12.39 -17.00
C VAL A 8 -2.50 -13.26 -16.50
N ALA A 9 -1.56 -13.63 -17.38
CA ALA A 9 -0.38 -14.42 -17.06
C ALA A 9 0.88 -13.53 -16.93
N GLY A 10 1.94 -14.08 -16.33
CA GLY A 10 3.28 -13.45 -16.33
C GLY A 10 3.45 -12.22 -15.42
N GLY A 11 2.49 -11.91 -14.55
CA GLY A 11 2.63 -10.81 -13.60
C GLY A 11 3.80 -11.00 -12.64
N THR A 12 4.49 -9.92 -12.30
CA THR A 12 5.64 -9.90 -11.37
C THR A 12 5.30 -9.41 -9.96
N PHE A 13 4.18 -8.70 -9.84
CA PHE A 13 3.68 -8.13 -8.60
C PHE A 13 2.16 -8.03 -8.66
N THR A 14 1.48 -8.18 -7.52
CA THR A 14 0.02 -8.06 -7.43
C THR A 14 -0.36 -6.92 -6.50
N ILE A 15 -1.38 -6.16 -6.90
CA ILE A 15 -2.07 -5.20 -6.04
C ILE A 15 -3.52 -5.66 -5.91
N THR A 16 -4.04 -5.65 -4.69
CA THR A 16 -5.46 -5.88 -4.41
C THR A 16 -6.01 -4.74 -3.56
N ASN A 17 -7.22 -4.28 -3.86
CA ASN A 17 -7.86 -3.16 -3.18
C ASN A 17 -9.23 -3.56 -2.61
N PRO A 18 -9.27 -4.32 -1.51
CA PRO A 18 -10.51 -4.57 -0.78
C PRO A 18 -11.05 -3.34 -0.04
N GLY A 19 -10.27 -2.24 0.02
CA GLY A 19 -10.69 -0.98 0.63
C GLY A 19 -12.01 -0.44 0.08
N VAL A 20 -12.35 -0.73 -1.18
CA VAL A 20 -13.66 -0.38 -1.78
C VAL A 20 -14.86 -0.97 -1.03
N PHE A 21 -14.64 -2.04 -0.24
CA PHE A 21 -15.65 -2.69 0.59
C PHE A 21 -15.60 -2.24 2.07
N GLY A 22 -14.81 -1.22 2.40
CA GLY A 22 -14.68 -0.68 3.76
C GLY A 22 -13.66 -1.39 4.65
N GLY A 23 -12.93 -2.38 4.13
CA GLY A 23 -11.88 -3.06 4.89
C GLY A 23 -10.70 -2.13 5.19
N LEU A 24 -10.29 -2.05 6.46
CA LEU A 24 -9.16 -1.21 6.87
C LEU A 24 -7.83 -1.77 6.41
N PHE A 25 -7.60 -3.07 6.60
CA PHE A 25 -6.44 -3.81 6.12
C PHE A 25 -6.80 -5.29 6.05
N GLY A 26 -6.07 -6.04 5.24
CA GLY A 26 -6.15 -7.48 5.16
C GLY A 26 -4.78 -8.06 4.86
N THR A 27 -4.61 -9.36 5.07
CA THR A 27 -3.38 -10.09 4.76
C THR A 27 -3.59 -10.87 3.47
N PRO A 28 -3.36 -10.27 2.29
CA PRO A 28 -3.55 -10.95 1.02
C PRO A 28 -2.60 -12.14 0.89
N ILE A 29 -3.07 -13.18 0.20
CA ILE A 29 -2.26 -14.37 -0.14
C ILE A 29 -1.58 -14.11 -1.48
N ILE A 30 -0.30 -14.45 -1.57
CA ILE A 30 0.52 -14.24 -2.76
C ILE A 30 0.03 -15.15 -3.90
N ASN A 31 -0.16 -14.56 -5.09
CA ASN A 31 -0.42 -15.31 -6.31
C ASN A 31 0.89 -15.89 -6.85
N GLN A 32 1.08 -17.20 -6.68
CA GLN A 32 2.27 -17.89 -7.18
C GLN A 32 2.32 -17.83 -8.72
N PRO A 33 3.51 -17.68 -9.34
CA PRO A 33 4.85 -17.74 -8.74
C PRO A 33 5.44 -16.39 -8.27
N GLN A 34 4.60 -15.35 -8.06
CA GLN A 34 5.09 -14.07 -7.54
C GLN A 34 5.55 -14.20 -6.08
N VAL A 35 6.28 -13.20 -5.59
CA VAL A 35 6.86 -13.20 -4.24
C VAL A 35 6.31 -12.11 -3.32
N ALA A 36 5.41 -11.25 -3.82
CA ALA A 36 4.81 -10.19 -3.04
C ALA A 36 3.44 -9.77 -3.58
N ILE A 37 2.58 -9.31 -2.67
CA ILE A 37 1.26 -8.74 -2.97
C ILE A 37 0.96 -7.59 -2.00
N LEU A 38 0.49 -6.46 -2.56
CA LEU A 38 0.11 -5.27 -1.80
C LEU A 38 -1.41 -5.17 -1.65
N GLY A 39 -1.89 -5.19 -0.42
CA GLY A 39 -3.27 -4.89 -0.05
C GLY A 39 -3.47 -3.41 0.24
N VAL A 40 -4.43 -2.77 -0.42
CA VAL A 40 -4.83 -1.38 -0.17
C VAL A 40 -6.15 -1.38 0.60
N GLY A 41 -6.12 -0.78 1.79
CA GLY A 41 -7.28 -0.57 2.64
C GLY A 41 -8.11 0.65 2.24
N THR A 42 -9.23 0.84 2.93
CA THR A 42 -10.11 1.98 2.68
C THR A 42 -9.39 3.31 2.93
N ILE A 43 -9.76 4.33 2.14
CA ILE A 43 -9.32 5.71 2.38
C ILE A 43 -10.39 6.39 3.23
N GLU A 44 -10.03 6.83 4.42
CA GLU A 44 -10.97 7.49 5.34
C GLU A 44 -10.30 8.61 6.15
N LYS A 45 -11.14 9.50 6.69
CA LYS A 45 -10.71 10.57 7.57
C LYS A 45 -10.31 9.99 8.94
N ARG A 46 -9.09 10.27 9.39
CA ARG A 46 -8.59 9.90 10.72
C ARG A 46 -7.99 11.11 11.44
N ALA A 47 -8.14 11.15 12.76
CA ALA A 47 -7.43 12.10 13.61
C ALA A 47 -5.95 11.71 13.69
N LYS A 48 -5.06 12.67 13.44
CA LYS A 48 -3.61 12.52 13.56
C LYS A 48 -3.04 13.71 14.32
N VAL A 49 -2.10 13.44 15.20
CA VAL A 49 -1.26 14.49 15.79
C VAL A 49 -0.24 14.89 14.74
N ILE A 50 -0.11 16.20 14.51
CA ILE A 50 0.89 16.80 13.65
C ILE A 50 1.53 17.98 14.36
N THR A 51 2.79 18.25 14.05
CA THR A 51 3.46 19.46 14.51
C THR A 51 2.99 20.64 13.65
N GLY A 52 2.44 21.65 14.30
CA GLY A 52 2.00 22.89 13.68
C GLY A 52 3.16 23.79 13.26
N PRO A 53 2.90 24.88 12.52
CA PRO A 53 3.93 25.83 12.09
C PRO A 53 4.75 26.42 13.24
N ASP A 54 4.11 26.57 14.41
CA ASP A 54 4.71 27.17 15.61
C ASP A 54 5.44 26.14 16.50
N GLY A 55 5.50 24.87 16.07
CA GLY A 55 6.14 23.78 16.81
C GLY A 55 5.22 23.04 17.80
N ASP A 56 4.00 23.52 18.02
CA ASP A 56 3.02 22.88 18.89
C ASP A 56 2.36 21.67 18.23
N ASP A 57 2.09 20.63 19.01
CA ASP A 57 1.35 19.45 18.55
C ASP A 57 -0.16 19.72 18.51
N VAL A 58 -0.77 19.52 17.35
CA VAL A 58 -2.22 19.70 17.14
C VAL A 58 -2.86 18.45 16.56
N ILE A 59 -4.12 18.19 16.94
CA ILE A 59 -4.93 17.13 16.32
C ILE A 59 -5.55 17.68 15.04
N ALA A 60 -5.25 17.05 13.91
CA ALA A 60 -5.82 17.40 12.62
C ALA A 60 -6.44 16.18 11.93
N ILE A 61 -7.49 16.43 11.14
CA ILE A 61 -8.12 15.40 10.31
C ILE A 61 -7.29 15.20 9.04
N ARG A 62 -6.96 13.94 8.70
CA ARG A 62 -6.22 13.56 7.50
C ARG A 62 -6.91 12.42 6.76
N GLN A 63 -6.82 12.42 5.43
CA GLN A 63 -7.17 11.25 4.62
C GLN A 63 -6.06 10.22 4.80
N MET A 64 -6.40 9.04 5.28
CA MET A 64 -5.46 7.97 5.59
C MET A 64 -5.94 6.66 4.99
N ALA A 65 -4.99 5.80 4.62
CA ALA A 65 -5.23 4.42 4.25
C ALA A 65 -4.14 3.52 4.85
N TYR A 66 -4.45 2.25 5.06
CA TYR A 66 -3.46 1.23 5.40
C TYR A 66 -3.07 0.43 4.18
N PHE A 67 -1.78 0.16 4.09
CA PHE A 67 -1.16 -0.62 3.03
C PHE A 67 -0.53 -1.83 3.71
N ALA A 68 -0.93 -3.04 3.29
CA ALA A 68 -0.44 -4.30 3.86
C ALA A 68 0.33 -5.06 2.80
N LEU A 69 1.63 -5.24 2.99
CA LEU A 69 2.49 -6.00 2.09
C LEU A 69 2.69 -7.41 2.62
N SER A 70 2.17 -8.41 1.93
CA SER A 70 2.56 -9.80 2.14
C SER A 70 3.72 -10.13 1.20
N PHE A 71 4.76 -10.76 1.72
CA PHE A 71 5.94 -11.12 0.94
C PHE A 71 6.50 -12.49 1.37
N ASP A 72 7.19 -13.17 0.46
CA ASP A 72 7.87 -14.43 0.74
C ASP A 72 9.22 -14.16 1.42
N HIS A 73 9.30 -14.44 2.72
CA HIS A 73 10.49 -14.16 3.53
C HIS A 73 11.71 -15.04 3.19
N ARG A 74 11.53 -16.07 2.33
CA ARG A 74 12.64 -16.85 1.79
C ARG A 74 13.44 -16.08 0.73
N ILE A 75 12.83 -15.04 0.15
CA ILE A 75 13.39 -14.24 -0.95
C ILE A 75 13.58 -12.78 -0.52
N ILE A 76 12.68 -12.23 0.30
CA ILE A 76 12.67 -10.82 0.69
C ILE A 76 12.87 -10.70 2.20
N ASP A 77 13.83 -9.89 2.61
CA ASP A 77 14.01 -9.53 4.03
C ASP A 77 13.04 -8.44 4.46
N GLY A 78 12.63 -8.48 5.73
CA GLY A 78 11.72 -7.48 6.31
C GLY A 78 12.22 -6.04 6.16
N ALA A 79 13.53 -5.81 6.24
CA ALA A 79 14.11 -4.47 6.04
C ALA A 79 13.85 -3.93 4.63
N ASP A 80 13.95 -4.77 3.60
CA ASP A 80 13.73 -4.36 2.21
C ASP A 80 12.25 -4.20 1.89
N ALA A 81 11.39 -5.05 2.47
CA ALA A 81 9.93 -4.88 2.41
C ALA A 81 9.48 -3.54 3.02
N GLU A 82 10.00 -3.17 4.19
CA GLU A 82 9.68 -1.89 4.86
C GLU A 82 10.27 -0.69 4.12
N ARG A 83 11.48 -0.80 3.56
CA ARG A 83 12.06 0.24 2.69
C ARG A 83 11.20 0.48 1.45
N PHE A 84 10.70 -0.59 0.83
CA PHE A 84 9.78 -0.49 -0.30
C PHE A 84 8.49 0.24 0.08
N LEU A 85 7.82 -0.16 1.16
CA LEU A 85 6.61 0.52 1.64
C LEU A 85 6.88 1.98 2.03
N GLY A 86 8.01 2.26 2.68
CA GLY A 86 8.46 3.61 3.00
C GLY A 86 8.62 4.47 1.75
N ARG A 87 9.20 3.92 0.67
CA ARG A 87 9.32 4.63 -0.60
C ARG A 87 7.96 4.88 -1.27
N VAL A 88 7.07 3.90 -1.25
CA VAL A 88 5.69 4.04 -1.76
C VAL A 88 4.97 5.16 -1.01
N LYS A 89 5.04 5.17 0.33
CA LYS A 89 4.46 6.22 1.16
C LYS A 89 4.99 7.60 0.76
N GLN A 90 6.32 7.77 0.69
CA GLN A 90 6.95 9.03 0.32
C GLN A 90 6.47 9.54 -1.05
N LEU A 91 6.39 8.65 -2.04
CA LEU A 91 5.92 9.00 -3.39
C LEU A 91 4.45 9.46 -3.39
N LEU A 92 3.59 8.73 -2.67
CA LEU A 92 2.17 9.08 -2.56
C LEU A 92 1.96 10.40 -1.83
N GLU A 93 2.67 10.64 -0.73
CA GLU A 93 2.55 11.87 0.07
C GLU A 93 3.16 13.10 -0.65
N ALA A 94 4.20 12.90 -1.47
CA ALA A 94 4.77 13.99 -2.27
C ALA A 94 3.85 14.46 -3.40
N GLY A 95 2.93 13.61 -3.88
CA GLY A 95 2.01 13.92 -4.98
C GLY A 95 2.69 14.19 -6.32
N GLN A 96 3.99 13.92 -6.44
CA GLN A 96 4.79 14.14 -7.64
C GLN A 96 4.87 12.83 -8.43
N PHE A 97 3.80 12.54 -9.16
CA PHE A 97 3.71 11.37 -10.04
C PHE A 97 4.17 11.75 -11.46
N SER A 98 5.45 12.06 -11.62
CA SER A 98 6.09 12.19 -12.94
C SER A 98 6.92 10.95 -13.21
N VAL A 99 6.70 10.33 -14.37
CA VAL A 99 7.57 9.30 -14.95
C VAL A 99 8.52 9.96 -15.93
#